data_AF-A0A7S3M929-F1
#
_entry.id   AF-A0A7S3M929-F1
#
_cell.length_a   1.000
_cell.length_b   1.000
_cell.length_c   1.000
_cell.angle_alpha   90.00
_cell.angle_beta   90.00
_cell.angle_gamma   90.00
#
_symmetry.space_group_name_H-M   'P 1'
#
loop_
_entity.id
_entity.type
_entity.pdbx_description
1 polymer ?
#
loop_
_entity_poly.entity_id
_entity_poly.type
_entity_poly.pdbx_seq_one_letter_code
_entity_poly.pdbx_strand_id
1 'polypeptide(L)'
;PSDAVDRLNRFKEENKIRDRKMESYRGGEDLFALPLTDYPELIQTQKELKLADQLFSLYVDVLGTLTSWKQVLWSDVGSMMGEMNEKIEAFSLRCKKLPARLREYTAYKTLKLQIEDFQVVLPLLQEFTKESIRPRHWEEVMEITKSSFDFAGPEFRLQSLLDIDLVSRKDEIEEVTDGADKQ
;
A
#
# COMPACT_ATOMS: atom_id res chain seq x y z
N PRO A 1 6.92 5.79 8.45
CA PRO A 1 5.72 6.24 7.69
C PRO A 1 4.81 7.18 8.48
N SER A 2 4.38 6.82 9.70
CA SER A 2 3.52 7.68 10.55
C SER A 2 4.13 9.07 10.80
N ASP A 3 5.39 9.14 11.26
CA ASP A 3 6.07 10.42 11.53
C ASP A 3 6.12 11.35 10.31
N ALA A 4 6.29 10.80 9.10
CA ALA A 4 6.28 11.59 7.87
C ALA A 4 4.88 12.16 7.55
N VAL A 5 3.83 11.36 7.78
CA VAL A 5 2.42 11.78 7.61
C VAL A 5 2.05 12.85 8.64
N ASP A 6 2.46 12.68 9.89
CA ASP A 6 2.19 13.62 10.98
C ASP A 6 2.85 14.98 10.72
N ARG A 7 4.12 14.97 10.30
CA ARG A 7 4.84 16.17 9.88
C ARG A 7 4.17 16.84 8.69
N LEU A 8 3.78 16.06 7.67
CA LEU A 8 3.11 16.58 6.49
C LEU A 8 1.78 17.27 6.85
N ASN A 9 0.98 16.66 7.71
CA ASN A 9 -0.27 17.25 8.19
C ASN A 9 -0.04 18.56 8.92
N ARG A 10 0.98 18.63 9.78
CA ARG A 10 1.38 19.88 10.43
C ARG A 10 1.75 20.97 9.41
N PHE A 11 2.60 20.64 8.43
CA PHE A 11 2.98 21.62 7.40
C PHE A 11 1.80 22.06 6.53
N LYS A 12 0.84 21.18 6.24
CA LYS A 12 -0.40 21.53 5.55
C LYS A 12 -1.23 22.55 6.34
N GLU A 13 -1.38 22.37 7.65
CA GLU A 13 -2.10 23.34 8.50
C GLU A 13 -1.36 24.68 8.59
N GLU A 14 -0.04 24.64 8.77
CA GLU A 14 0.80 25.83 8.77
C GLU A 14 0.76 26.60 7.43
N ASN A 15 0.67 25.88 6.31
CA ASN A 15 0.54 26.47 4.98
C ASN A 15 -0.85 27.11 4.77
N LYS A 16 -1.94 26.45 5.21
CA LYS A 16 -3.29 27.02 5.16
C LYS A 16 -3.40 28.36 5.89
N ILE A 17 -2.73 28.50 7.03
CA ILE A 17 -2.70 29.77 7.78
C ILE A 17 -2.02 30.86 6.96
N ARG A 18 -0.91 30.54 6.28
CA ARG A 18 -0.17 31.48 5.42
C ARG A 18 -0.96 31.85 4.18
N ASP A 19 -1.66 30.89 3.57
CA ASP A 19 -2.53 31.12 2.40
C ASP A 19 -3.66 32.10 2.73
N ARG A 20 -4.34 31.91 3.87
CA ARG A 20 -5.40 32.84 4.32
C ARG A 20 -4.87 34.25 4.57
N LYS A 21 -3.65 34.39 5.10
CA LYS A 21 -3.00 35.69 5.27
C LYS A 21 -2.69 36.34 3.92
N MET A 22 -2.17 35.56 2.96
CA MET A 22 -1.92 36.03 1.60
C MET A 22 -3.20 36.57 0.94
N GLU A 23 -4.31 35.82 1.04
CA GLU A 23 -5.61 36.25 0.52
C GLU A 23 -6.10 37.54 1.17
N SER A 24 -5.97 37.65 2.50
CA SER A 24 -6.34 38.86 3.23
C SER A 24 -5.48 40.07 2.84
N TYR A 25 -4.19 39.88 2.61
CA TYR A 25 -3.30 40.98 2.19
C TYR A 25 -3.60 41.43 0.76
N ARG A 26 -3.78 40.47 -0.16
CA ARG A 26 -4.18 40.78 -1.55
C ARG A 26 -5.52 41.50 -1.64
N GLY A 27 -6.49 41.10 -0.82
CA GLY A 27 -7.77 41.81 -0.74
C GLY A 27 -7.63 43.25 -0.24
N GLY A 28 -6.69 43.50 0.68
CA GLY A 28 -6.34 44.85 1.11
C GLY A 28 -5.61 45.65 0.03
N GLU A 29 -4.61 45.06 -0.62
CA GLU A 29 -3.87 45.69 -1.71
C GLU A 29 -4.81 46.11 -2.85
N ASP A 30 -5.74 45.25 -3.25
CA ASP A 30 -6.75 45.54 -4.27
C ASP A 30 -7.71 46.65 -3.84
N LEU A 31 -8.23 46.59 -2.61
CA LEU A 31 -9.14 47.60 -2.06
C LEU A 31 -8.53 49.01 -2.02
N PHE A 32 -7.23 49.10 -1.75
CA PHE A 32 -6.47 50.35 -1.67
C PHE A 32 -5.72 50.69 -2.96
N ALA A 33 -5.94 49.95 -4.05
CA ALA A 33 -5.24 50.11 -5.33
C ALA A 33 -3.71 50.11 -5.22
N LEU A 34 -3.17 49.30 -4.30
CA LEU A 34 -1.73 49.06 -4.16
C LEU A 34 -1.30 47.98 -5.17
N PRO A 35 -0.01 47.98 -5.59
CA PRO A 35 0.54 46.88 -6.37
C PRO A 35 0.40 45.55 -5.62
N LEU A 36 -0.12 44.53 -6.30
CA LEU A 36 -0.26 43.19 -5.72
C LEU A 36 1.10 42.56 -5.43
N THR A 37 1.27 42.04 -4.21
CA THR A 37 2.50 41.33 -3.84
C THR A 37 2.43 39.87 -4.32
N ASP A 38 3.52 39.43 -4.95
CA ASP A 38 3.73 38.04 -5.33
C ASP A 38 4.50 37.26 -4.26
N TYR A 39 4.07 36.02 -4.03
CA TYR A 39 4.65 35.12 -3.04
C TYR A 39 5.07 33.80 -3.71
N PRO A 40 6.10 33.81 -4.59
CA PRO A 40 6.49 32.64 -5.38
C PRO A 40 6.89 31.43 -4.51
N GLU A 41 7.56 31.67 -3.38
CA GLU A 41 7.98 30.63 -2.44
C GLU A 41 6.80 29.91 -1.76
N LEU A 42 5.72 30.65 -1.45
CA LEU A 42 4.51 30.08 -0.87
C LEU A 42 3.78 29.20 -1.90
N ILE A 43 3.68 29.66 -3.14
CA ILE A 43 3.12 28.87 -4.24
C ILE A 43 3.97 27.62 -4.52
N GLN A 44 5.31 27.73 -4.45
CA GLN A 44 6.19 26.57 -4.57
C GLN A 44 5.96 25.57 -3.44
N THR A 45 5.89 26.04 -2.20
CA THR A 45 5.63 25.21 -1.02
C THR A 45 4.29 24.48 -1.14
N GLN A 46 3.22 25.17 -1.56
CA GLN A 46 1.92 24.54 -1.83
C GLN A 46 2.01 23.39 -2.85
N LYS A 47 2.75 23.60 -3.95
CA LYS A 47 2.96 22.56 -4.98
C LYS A 47 3.71 21.36 -4.41
N GLU A 48 4.75 21.59 -3.62
CA GLU A 48 5.54 20.52 -3.01
C GLU A 48 4.75 19.75 -1.95
N LEU A 49 3.96 20.44 -1.12
CA LEU A 49 3.05 19.81 -0.16
C LEU A 49 2.01 18.95 -0.86
N LYS A 50 1.43 19.42 -1.99
CA LYS A 50 0.48 18.63 -2.78
C LYS A 50 1.10 17.36 -3.34
N LEU A 51 2.36 17.41 -3.79
CA LEU A 51 3.08 16.23 -4.27
C LEU A 51 3.34 15.22 -3.14
N ALA A 52 3.78 15.71 -1.97
CA ALA A 52 4.01 14.86 -0.80
C ALA A 52 2.70 14.21 -0.32
N ASP A 53 1.60 14.96 -0.31
CA ASP A 53 0.27 14.48 0.05
C ASP A 53 -0.18 13.31 -0.83
N GLN A 54 -0.03 13.43 -2.15
CA GLN A 54 -0.38 12.35 -3.08
C GLN A 54 0.36 11.04 -2.79
N LEU A 55 1.65 11.11 -2.48
CA LEU A 55 2.46 9.93 -2.16
C LEU A 55 2.07 9.33 -0.82
N PHE A 56 2.07 10.14 0.24
CA PHE A 56 1.87 9.64 1.61
C PHE A 56 0.43 9.24 1.88
N SER A 57 -0.57 9.86 1.24
CA SER A 57 -1.95 9.37 1.30
C SER A 57 -2.07 7.97 0.67
N LEU A 58 -1.47 7.73 -0.50
CA LEU A 58 -1.46 6.38 -1.10
C LEU A 58 -0.73 5.39 -0.19
N TYR A 59 0.39 5.80 0.41
CA TYR A 59 1.15 4.96 1.34
C TYR A 59 0.29 4.53 2.54
N VAL A 60 -0.45 5.47 3.14
CA VAL A 60 -1.37 5.20 4.26
C VAL A 60 -2.49 4.26 3.84
N ASP A 61 -3.10 4.49 2.67
CA ASP A 61 -4.18 3.64 2.14
C ASP A 61 -3.71 2.19 1.96
N VAL A 62 -2.53 2.00 1.36
CA VAL A 62 -1.94 0.67 1.15
C VAL A 62 -1.65 0.01 2.48
N LEU A 63 -0.91 0.67 3.39
CA LEU A 63 -0.59 0.09 4.70
C LEU A 63 -1.85 -0.25 5.52
N GLY A 64 -2.85 0.63 5.52
CA GLY A 64 -4.10 0.41 6.23
C GLY A 64 -4.84 -0.81 5.69
N THR A 65 -4.91 -0.94 4.35
CA THR A 65 -5.55 -2.08 3.69
C THR A 65 -4.79 -3.38 3.99
N LEU A 66 -3.47 -3.39 3.86
CA LEU A 66 -2.65 -4.56 4.17
C LEU A 66 -2.77 -4.99 5.65
N THR A 67 -2.80 -4.02 6.56
CA THR A 67 -2.99 -4.28 7.99
C THR A 67 -4.37 -4.90 8.25
N SER A 68 -5.41 -4.44 7.54
CA SER A 68 -6.74 -5.03 7.65
C SER A 68 -6.77 -6.48 7.15
N TRP A 69 -6.10 -6.77 6.04
CA TRP A 69 -6.03 -8.12 5.47
C TRP A 69 -5.29 -9.10 6.37
N LYS A 70 -4.25 -8.66 7.08
CA LYS A 70 -3.56 -9.49 8.08
C LYS A 70 -4.52 -10.03 9.16
N GLN A 71 -5.59 -9.31 9.47
CA GLN A 71 -6.57 -9.73 10.49
C GLN A 71 -7.64 -10.70 9.96
N VAL A 72 -7.72 -10.93 8.64
CA VAL A 72 -8.73 -11.80 8.01
C VAL A 72 -8.42 -13.27 8.31
N LEU A 73 -9.45 -14.03 8.72
CA LEU A 73 -9.35 -15.47 8.90
C LEU A 73 -9.14 -16.16 7.54
N TRP A 74 -8.32 -17.20 7.52
CA TRP A 74 -8.00 -17.91 6.28
C TRP A 74 -9.25 -18.47 5.57
N SER A 75 -10.24 -18.92 6.34
CA SER A 75 -11.53 -19.40 5.81
C SER A 75 -12.26 -18.38 4.94
N ASP A 76 -12.07 -17.08 5.21
CA ASP A 76 -12.78 -16.00 4.54
C ASP A 76 -12.00 -15.46 3.33
N VAL A 77 -10.69 -15.74 3.25
CA VAL A 77 -9.79 -15.22 2.20
C VAL A 77 -10.28 -15.59 0.81
N GLY A 78 -10.71 -16.84 0.60
CA GLY A 78 -11.22 -17.31 -0.71
C GLY A 78 -12.36 -16.45 -1.25
N SER A 79 -13.26 -15.98 -0.37
CA SER A 79 -14.38 -15.09 -0.75
C SER A 79 -13.93 -13.65 -1.04
N MET A 80 -12.82 -13.21 -0.44
CA MET A 80 -12.28 -11.86 -0.58
C MET A 80 -11.28 -11.71 -1.73
N MET A 81 -10.83 -12.80 -2.35
CA MET A 81 -9.80 -12.77 -3.41
C MET A 81 -10.12 -11.82 -4.56
N GLY A 82 -11.38 -11.72 -4.97
CA GLY A 82 -11.80 -10.77 -6.01
C GLY A 82 -11.55 -9.32 -5.59
N GLU A 83 -12.02 -8.94 -4.40
CA GLU A 83 -11.81 -7.58 -3.85
C GLU A 83 -10.33 -7.27 -3.64
N MET A 84 -9.56 -8.24 -3.12
CA MET A 84 -8.13 -8.07 -2.89
C MET A 84 -7.36 -7.79 -4.19
N ASN A 85 -7.65 -8.55 -5.25
CA ASN A 85 -7.05 -8.32 -6.58
C ASN A 85 -7.42 -6.95 -7.14
N GLU A 86 -8.70 -6.56 -7.09
CA GLU A 86 -9.14 -5.24 -7.55
C GLU A 86 -8.46 -4.10 -6.79
N LYS A 87 -8.29 -4.24 -5.46
CA LYS A 87 -7.62 -3.26 -4.61
C LYS A 87 -6.15 -3.11 -4.96
N ILE A 88 -5.41 -4.21 -5.11
CA ILE A 88 -3.99 -4.16 -5.49
C ILE A 88 -3.82 -3.53 -6.87
N GLU A 89 -4.65 -3.88 -7.85
CA GLU A 89 -4.61 -3.27 -9.19
C GLU A 89 -4.92 -1.77 -9.14
N ALA A 90 -5.90 -1.37 -8.34
CA ALA A 90 -6.21 0.04 -8.11
C ALA A 90 -5.01 0.79 -7.49
N PHE A 91 -4.32 0.19 -6.52
CA PHE A 91 -3.10 0.76 -5.93
C PHE A 91 -1.95 0.84 -6.94
N SER A 92 -1.74 -0.21 -7.75
CA SER A 92 -0.75 -0.22 -8.83
C SER A 92 -1.00 0.91 -9.82
N LEU A 93 -2.24 1.12 -10.24
CA LEU A 93 -2.62 2.22 -11.14
C LEU A 93 -2.40 3.59 -10.50
N ARG A 94 -2.80 3.79 -9.24
CA ARG A 94 -2.56 5.04 -8.50
C ARG A 94 -1.06 5.31 -8.37
N CYS A 95 -0.26 4.29 -8.04
CA CYS A 95 1.19 4.37 -7.93
C CYS A 95 1.87 4.74 -9.27
N LYS A 96 1.41 4.18 -10.39
CA LYS A 96 1.89 4.51 -11.75
C LYS A 96 1.55 5.95 -12.15
N LYS A 97 0.38 6.45 -11.74
CA LYS A 97 -0.08 7.83 -12.01
C LYS A 97 0.65 8.91 -11.19
N LEU A 98 1.44 8.53 -10.19
CA LEU A 98 2.21 9.51 -9.42
C LEU A 98 3.27 10.22 -10.30
N PRO A 99 3.44 11.54 -10.12
CA PRO A 99 4.43 12.34 -10.84
C PRO A 99 5.85 11.76 -10.81
N ALA A 100 6.58 11.90 -11.92
CA ALA A 100 7.94 11.35 -12.06
C ALA A 100 8.91 11.81 -10.97
N ARG A 101 8.80 13.07 -10.52
CA ARG A 101 9.61 13.63 -9.42
C ARG A 101 9.51 12.81 -8.13
N LEU A 102 8.35 12.19 -7.87
CA LEU A 102 8.16 11.36 -6.66
C LEU A 102 8.81 9.99 -6.78
N ARG A 103 9.14 9.52 -7.99
CA ARG A 103 9.65 8.16 -8.22
C ARG A 103 11.07 7.93 -7.70
N GLU A 104 11.81 9.01 -7.51
CA GLU A 104 13.18 8.98 -6.96
C GLU A 104 13.18 8.75 -5.45
N TYR A 105 12.06 9.08 -4.78
CA TYR A 105 11.94 8.99 -3.33
C TYR A 105 11.98 7.53 -2.89
N THR A 106 12.72 7.27 -1.81
CA THR A 106 12.78 5.94 -1.20
C THR A 106 11.39 5.43 -0.82
N ALA A 107 10.54 6.30 -0.26
CA ALA A 107 9.15 5.97 0.07
C ALA A 107 8.33 5.49 -1.14
N TYR A 108 8.53 6.09 -2.32
CA TYR A 108 7.87 5.62 -3.54
C TYR A 108 8.35 4.22 -3.94
N LYS A 109 9.67 4.01 -3.94
CA LYS A 109 10.27 2.72 -4.31
C LYS A 109 9.81 1.61 -3.37
N THR A 110 9.79 1.86 -2.07
CA THR A 110 9.28 0.93 -1.06
C THR A 110 7.80 0.61 -1.29
N LEU A 111 6.96 1.64 -1.50
CA LEU A 111 5.54 1.45 -1.74
C LEU A 111 5.27 0.66 -3.04
N LYS A 112 6.03 0.95 -4.10
CA LYS A 112 5.94 0.24 -5.38
C LYS A 112 6.30 -1.23 -5.21
N LEU A 113 7.41 -1.52 -4.54
CA LEU A 113 7.85 -2.89 -4.27
C LEU A 113 6.79 -3.65 -3.47
N GLN A 114 6.24 -3.05 -2.41
CA GLN A 114 5.16 -3.68 -1.64
C GLN A 114 3.96 -4.02 -2.53
N ILE A 115 3.53 -3.12 -3.42
CA ILE A 115 2.41 -3.41 -4.33
C ILE A 115 2.77 -4.56 -5.29
N GLU A 116 3.99 -4.55 -5.85
CA GLU A 116 4.47 -5.58 -6.76
C GLU A 116 4.57 -6.95 -6.09
N ASP A 117 5.08 -7.01 -4.86
CA ASP A 117 5.14 -8.24 -4.07
C ASP A 117 3.73 -8.82 -3.84
N PHE A 118 2.74 -7.98 -3.53
CA PHE A 118 1.35 -8.43 -3.38
C PHE A 118 0.73 -8.90 -4.69
N GLN A 119 1.10 -8.33 -5.85
CA GLN A 119 0.67 -8.83 -7.16
C GLN A 119 1.19 -10.24 -7.44
N VAL A 120 2.35 -10.61 -6.86
CA VAL A 120 2.91 -11.96 -6.95
C VAL A 120 2.29 -12.91 -5.94
N VAL A 121 2.05 -12.44 -4.71
CA VAL A 121 1.53 -13.27 -3.62
C VAL A 121 0.04 -13.61 -3.80
N LEU A 122 -0.79 -12.68 -4.28
CA LEU A 122 -2.23 -12.91 -4.40
C LEU A 122 -2.60 -14.14 -5.25
N PRO A 123 -2.00 -14.39 -6.42
CA PRO A 123 -2.20 -15.63 -7.17
C PRO A 123 -1.87 -16.88 -6.33
N LEU A 124 -0.76 -16.90 -5.60
CA LEU A 124 -0.39 -18.03 -4.73
C LEU A 124 -1.44 -18.26 -3.64
N LEU A 125 -1.94 -17.18 -3.03
CA LEU A 125 -3.01 -17.28 -2.04
C LEU A 125 -4.29 -17.83 -2.65
N GLN A 126 -4.61 -17.48 -3.90
CA GLN A 126 -5.75 -18.05 -4.62
C GLN A 126 -5.60 -19.55 -4.79
N GLU A 127 -4.43 -20.01 -5.18
CA GLU A 127 -4.11 -21.44 -5.32
C GLU A 127 -4.28 -22.18 -3.99
N PHE A 128 -3.80 -21.59 -2.90
CA PHE A 128 -3.98 -22.16 -1.56
C PHE A 128 -5.43 -22.26 -1.08
N THR A 129 -6.36 -21.50 -1.66
CA THR A 129 -7.79 -21.59 -1.32
C THR A 129 -8.53 -22.73 -2.01
N LYS A 130 -7.90 -23.41 -2.97
CA LYS A 130 -8.50 -24.54 -3.69
C LYS A 130 -8.67 -25.76 -2.79
N GLU A 131 -9.74 -26.53 -3.03
CA GLU A 131 -10.00 -27.79 -2.32
C GLU A 131 -8.96 -28.89 -2.61
N SER A 132 -8.18 -28.75 -3.69
CA SER A 132 -7.05 -29.63 -4.02
C SER A 132 -5.94 -29.56 -2.96
N ILE A 133 -5.86 -28.45 -2.21
CA ILE A 133 -4.85 -28.24 -1.18
C ILE A 133 -5.22 -29.00 0.10
N ARG A 134 -4.44 -30.04 0.41
CA ARG A 134 -4.60 -30.93 1.56
C ARG A 134 -3.49 -30.69 2.60
N PRO A 135 -3.63 -31.20 3.83
CA PRO A 135 -2.62 -31.04 4.89
C PRO A 135 -1.17 -31.31 4.46
N ARG A 136 -0.93 -32.33 3.64
CA ARG A 136 0.42 -32.65 3.11
C ARG A 136 1.07 -31.50 2.32
N HIS A 137 0.28 -30.72 1.57
CA HIS A 137 0.79 -29.61 0.77
C HIS A 137 1.17 -28.43 1.68
N TRP A 138 0.41 -28.22 2.77
CA TRP A 138 0.76 -27.23 3.78
C TRP A 138 2.07 -27.59 4.50
N GLU A 139 2.30 -28.87 4.80
CA GLU A 139 3.55 -29.37 5.36
C GLU A 139 4.75 -29.13 4.42
N GLU A 140 4.57 -29.41 3.12
CA GLU A 140 5.59 -29.18 2.09
C GLU A 140 5.93 -27.69 1.94
N VAL A 141 4.92 -26.82 1.93
CA VAL A 141 5.12 -25.36 1.91
C VAL A 141 5.85 -24.88 3.16
N MET A 142 5.52 -25.41 4.34
CA MET A 142 6.21 -25.10 5.59
C MET A 142 7.69 -25.51 5.54
N GLU A 143 8.01 -26.66 4.93
CA GLU A 143 9.38 -27.12 4.75
C GLU A 143 10.18 -26.21 3.79
N ILE A 144 9.61 -25.89 2.61
CA ILE A 144 10.21 -25.00 1.60
C ILE A 144 10.50 -23.61 2.20
N THR A 145 9.52 -23.07 2.90
CA THR A 145 9.59 -21.71 3.46
C THR A 145 10.30 -21.64 4.81
N LYS A 146 10.66 -22.80 5.38
CA LYS A 146 11.23 -22.94 6.74
C LYS A 146 10.39 -22.23 7.79
N SER A 147 9.08 -22.33 7.65
CA SER A 147 8.09 -21.72 8.53
C SER A 147 7.32 -22.79 9.29
N SER A 148 6.66 -22.39 10.37
CA SER A 148 5.78 -23.28 11.13
C SER A 148 4.56 -22.49 11.60
N PHE A 149 3.39 -22.93 11.17
CA PHE A 149 2.11 -22.31 11.52
C PHE A 149 1.01 -23.37 11.60
N ASP A 150 0.02 -23.12 12.46
CA ASP A 150 -1.13 -24.01 12.62
C ASP A 150 -2.18 -23.69 11.54
N PHE A 151 -2.09 -24.39 10.41
CA PHE A 151 -3.03 -24.23 9.28
C PHE A 151 -4.43 -24.79 9.56
N ALA A 152 -4.58 -25.67 10.56
CA ALA A 152 -5.85 -26.28 10.94
C ALA A 152 -6.53 -25.55 12.11
N GLY A 153 -5.83 -24.60 12.74
CA GLY A 153 -6.31 -23.84 13.87
C GLY A 153 -7.44 -22.87 13.49
N PRO A 154 -8.43 -22.67 14.37
CA PRO A 154 -9.52 -21.70 14.14
C PRO A 154 -9.02 -20.24 14.09
N GLU A 155 -7.81 -19.99 14.59
CA GLU A 155 -7.16 -18.67 14.56
C GLU A 155 -6.20 -18.51 13.38
N PHE A 156 -6.23 -19.44 12.40
CA PHE A 156 -5.39 -19.33 11.21
C PHE A 156 -5.81 -18.10 10.38
N ARG A 157 -4.91 -17.12 10.28
CA ARG A 157 -5.13 -15.84 9.62
C ARG A 157 -4.23 -15.70 8.41
N LEU A 158 -4.66 -14.87 7.48
CA LEU A 158 -3.85 -14.51 6.31
C LEU A 158 -2.47 -13.97 6.71
N GLN A 159 -2.35 -13.31 7.86
CA GLN A 159 -1.06 -12.87 8.40
C GLN A 159 -0.01 -13.99 8.45
N SER A 160 -0.39 -15.21 8.84
CA SER A 160 0.55 -16.32 8.96
C SER A 160 1.23 -16.66 7.63
N LEU A 161 0.55 -16.44 6.50
CA LEU A 161 1.11 -16.63 5.16
C LEU A 161 1.83 -15.38 4.65
N LEU A 162 1.36 -14.18 5.00
CA LEU A 162 2.01 -12.92 4.61
C LEU A 162 3.31 -12.65 5.36
N ASP A 163 3.48 -13.22 6.55
CA ASP A 163 4.72 -13.12 7.33
C ASP A 163 5.79 -14.12 6.83
N ILE A 164 5.44 -15.00 5.89
CA ILE A 164 6.34 -15.91 5.20
C ILE A 164 6.80 -15.26 3.88
N ASP A 165 8.05 -15.51 3.50
CA ASP A 165 8.61 -15.05 2.22
C ASP A 165 8.14 -15.91 1.04
N LEU A 166 6.85 -15.76 0.70
CA LEU A 166 6.23 -16.44 -0.45
C LEU A 166 6.81 -15.95 -1.79
N VAL A 167 7.31 -14.71 -1.84
CA VAL A 167 7.84 -14.11 -3.07
C VAL A 167 9.14 -14.79 -3.48
N SER A 168 10.07 -15.01 -2.54
CA SER A 168 11.37 -15.64 -2.84
C SER A 168 11.27 -17.12 -3.19
N ARG A 169 10.18 -17.80 -2.79
CA ARG A 169 9.96 -19.24 -3.01
C ARG A 169 8.79 -19.53 -3.96
N LYS A 170 8.36 -18.53 -4.72
CA LYS A 170 7.22 -18.61 -5.65
C LYS A 170 7.23 -19.87 -6.51
N ASP A 171 8.32 -20.11 -7.23
CA ASP A 171 8.39 -21.20 -8.22
C ASP A 171 8.27 -22.58 -7.55
N GLU A 172 8.89 -22.75 -6.38
CA GLU A 172 8.81 -24.00 -5.59
C GLU A 172 7.39 -24.21 -5.06
N ILE A 173 6.72 -23.14 -4.62
CA ILE A 173 5.33 -23.20 -4.13
C ILE A 173 4.34 -23.49 -5.27
N GLU A 174 4.54 -22.89 -6.44
CA GLU A 174 3.71 -23.15 -7.63
C GLU A 174 3.78 -24.62 -8.05
N GLU A 175 4.94 -25.27 -7.94
CA GLU A 175 5.08 -26.70 -8.21
C GLU A 175 4.22 -27.55 -7.25
N VAL A 176 4.17 -27.18 -5.96
CA VAL A 176 3.33 -27.86 -4.96
C VAL A 176 1.84 -27.68 -5.28
N THR A 177 1.40 -26.46 -5.62
CA THR A 177 -0.01 -26.20 -5.93
C THR A 177 -0.45 -26.85 -7.24
N ASP A 178 0.41 -26.83 -8.27
CA ASP A 178 0.17 -27.52 -9.55
C ASP A 178 0.16 -29.04 -9.37
N GLY A 179 1.01 -29.56 -8.48
CA GLY A 179 1.03 -30.97 -8.09
C GLY A 179 -0.26 -31.37 -7.38
N ALA A 180 -0.77 -30.51 -6.51
CA ALA A 180 -2.03 -30.72 -5.79
C ALA A 180 -3.23 -30.82 -6.74
N ASP A 181 -3.31 -29.97 -7.76
CA ASP A 181 -4.39 -29.99 -8.75
C ASP A 181 -4.42 -31.26 -9.61
N LYS A 182 -3.29 -31.97 -9.72
CA LYS A 182 -3.15 -33.20 -10.50
C LYS A 182 -3.46 -34.48 -9.70
N GLN A 183 -3.70 -34.38 -8.39
CA GLN A 183 -3.86 -35.50 -7.45
C GLN A 183 -5.30 -35.72 -6.99
#